data_AF-A0A1E5NI52-F1
#
_entry.id   AF-A0A1E5NI52-F1
#
_cell.length_a   1.000
_cell.length_b   1.000
_cell.length_c   1.000
_cell.angle_alpha   90.00
_cell.angle_beta   90.00
_cell.angle_gamma   90.00
#
_symmetry.space_group_name_H-M   'P 1'
#
loop_
_entity.id
_entity.type
_entity.pdbx_description
1 polymer ?
#
loop_
_entity_poly.entity_id
_entity_poly.type
_entity_poly.pdbx_seq_one_letter_code
_entity_poly.pdbx_strand_id
1 'polypeptide(L)'
;MNDREIEKIWEIILYHYNKYLADKGVELPALKDKNGYTKNALVLVRLAKNYPNTDIVSKSELTDFIKQYYPDVVDVQQGRHLSMQKGWNIISGTRGDSRYNIPSGSYKLIDLENPYPAFSSKRREGFSGDWEKIKELYNYRCASCGSKEGEEHLFRKGVKVSLQKGHMNPALPLEEGNIIPQCQICNRPDRNKWIYDKTGRVIGVANTEDGFRIVEKFIKNSSDETNEKLFKLLIKILKK
;
A
#
# COMPACT_ATOMS: atom_id res chain seq x y z
N MET A 1 -8.99 -29.85 1.32
CA MET A 1 -7.58 -29.98 1.71
C MET A 1 -7.59 -30.43 3.15
N ASN A 2 -6.80 -31.43 3.53
CA ASN A 2 -6.75 -31.88 4.93
C ASN A 2 -5.64 -31.16 5.71
N ASP A 3 -5.63 -31.31 7.04
CA ASP A 3 -4.68 -30.63 7.92
C ASP A 3 -3.22 -30.98 7.59
N ARG A 4 -2.94 -32.23 7.23
CA ARG A 4 -1.59 -32.67 6.86
C ARG A 4 -1.10 -32.01 5.57
N GLU A 5 -1.99 -31.83 4.59
CA GLU A 5 -1.67 -31.09 3.37
C GLU A 5 -1.40 -29.61 3.66
N ILE A 6 -2.20 -28.99 4.54
CA ILE A 6 -2.03 -27.60 4.94
C ILE A 6 -0.67 -27.38 5.61
N GLU A 7 -0.31 -28.24 6.57
CA GLU A 7 0.95 -28.13 7.30
C GLU A 7 2.15 -28.32 6.37
N LYS A 8 2.10 -29.28 5.44
CA LYS A 8 3.16 -29.46 4.43
C LYS A 8 3.36 -28.23 3.54
N ILE A 9 2.27 -27.64 3.04
CA ILE A 9 2.36 -26.42 2.23
C ILE A 9 2.89 -25.25 3.07
N TRP A 10 2.48 -25.18 4.34
CA TRP A 10 2.95 -24.15 5.25
C TRP A 10 4.46 -24.24 5.53
N GLU A 11 5.03 -25.43 5.64
CA GLU A 11 6.49 -25.62 5.76
C GLU A 11 7.24 -25.04 4.56
N ILE A 12 6.72 -25.25 3.34
CA ILE A 12 7.29 -24.66 2.12
C ILE A 12 7.23 -23.13 2.19
N ILE A 13 6.07 -22.57 2.55
CA ILE A 13 5.90 -21.12 2.72
C ILE A 13 6.91 -20.57 3.74
N LEU A 14 7.05 -21.23 4.89
CA LEU A 14 7.92 -20.80 5.97
C LEU A 14 9.40 -20.84 5.57
N TYR A 15 9.82 -21.90 4.88
CA TYR A 15 11.18 -22.03 4.35
C TYR A 15 11.52 -20.88 3.38
N HIS A 16 10.67 -20.63 2.38
CA HIS A 16 10.89 -19.56 1.41
C HIS A 16 10.81 -18.17 2.04
N TYR A 17 9.87 -17.96 2.98
CA TYR A 17 9.75 -16.70 3.70
C TYR A 17 11.04 -16.34 4.44
N ASN A 18 11.56 -17.27 5.24
CA ASN A 18 12.78 -17.06 6.03
C ASN A 18 13.99 -16.83 5.12
N LYS A 19 14.02 -17.48 3.95
CA LYS A 19 15.13 -17.39 3.01
C LYS A 19 15.13 -16.11 2.17
N TYR A 20 13.96 -15.58 1.80
CA TYR A 20 13.86 -14.57 0.74
C TYR A 20 13.01 -13.33 1.05
N LEU A 21 12.10 -13.37 2.03
CA LEU A 21 11.05 -12.36 2.21
C LEU A 21 11.11 -11.61 3.55
N ALA A 22 11.67 -12.22 4.59
CA ALA A 22 11.70 -11.65 5.94
C ALA A 22 12.44 -10.30 6.01
N ASP A 23 13.58 -10.18 5.32
CA ASP A 23 14.39 -8.96 5.23
C ASP A 23 13.75 -7.87 4.34
N LYS A 24 12.86 -8.25 3.44
CA LYS A 24 12.09 -7.34 2.57
C LYS A 24 10.85 -6.76 3.26
N GLY A 25 10.59 -7.17 4.50
CA GLY A 25 9.50 -6.68 5.34
C GLY A 25 8.12 -7.20 4.96
N VAL A 26 8.05 -8.34 4.24
CA VAL A 26 6.81 -9.09 4.04
C VAL A 26 6.31 -9.58 5.41
N GLU A 27 5.00 -9.52 5.64
CA GLU A 27 4.40 -9.94 6.90
C GLU A 27 3.86 -11.37 6.80
N LEU A 28 4.48 -12.29 7.55
CA LEU A 28 4.02 -13.68 7.70
C LEU A 28 2.79 -13.75 8.61
N PRO A 29 1.63 -14.26 8.14
CA PRO A 29 0.48 -14.49 9.02
C PRO A 29 0.75 -15.66 9.97
N ALA A 30 0.14 -15.65 11.15
CA ALA A 30 0.15 -16.80 12.04
C ALA A 30 -0.64 -17.96 11.41
N LEU A 31 -0.10 -19.19 11.44
CA LEU A 31 -0.81 -20.36 10.90
C LEU A 31 -2.09 -20.64 11.69
N LYS A 32 -1.98 -20.69 13.02
CA LYS A 32 -3.09 -20.94 13.96
C LYS A 32 -3.15 -19.83 15.02
N ASP A 33 -4.36 -19.55 15.50
CA ASP A 33 -4.63 -18.78 16.71
C ASP A 33 -5.47 -19.62 17.70
N LYS A 34 -6.00 -18.99 18.75
CA LYS A 34 -6.84 -19.65 19.77
C LYS A 34 -8.10 -20.34 19.21
N ASN A 35 -8.52 -20.00 17.99
CA ASN A 35 -9.71 -20.49 17.31
C ASN A 35 -9.37 -21.44 16.13
N GLY A 36 -8.11 -21.87 15.98
CA GLY A 36 -7.67 -22.74 14.89
C GLY A 36 -6.94 -21.99 13.77
N TYR A 37 -7.01 -22.47 12.53
CA TYR A 37 -6.27 -21.87 11.41
C TYR A 37 -6.73 -20.46 11.10
N THR A 38 -5.81 -19.51 10.91
CA THR A 38 -6.20 -18.14 10.56
C THR A 38 -6.60 -18.02 9.09
N LYS A 39 -7.61 -17.16 8.79
CA LYS A 39 -8.07 -16.90 7.41
C LYS A 39 -6.93 -16.51 6.45
N ASN A 40 -6.00 -15.69 6.92
CA ASN A 40 -4.86 -15.23 6.11
C ASN A 40 -3.92 -16.39 5.76
N ALA A 41 -3.60 -17.25 6.73
CA ALA A 41 -2.76 -18.42 6.47
C ALA A 41 -3.44 -19.41 5.51
N LEU A 42 -4.74 -19.68 5.71
CA LEU A 42 -5.50 -20.56 4.83
C LEU A 42 -5.54 -20.04 3.38
N VAL A 43 -5.78 -18.75 3.17
CA VAL A 43 -5.75 -18.17 1.81
C VAL A 43 -4.36 -18.32 1.19
N LEU A 44 -3.30 -18.04 1.95
CA LEU A 44 -1.93 -18.17 1.44
C LEU A 44 -1.60 -19.62 1.08
N VAL A 45 -1.97 -20.59 1.93
CA VAL A 45 -1.82 -22.03 1.67
C VAL A 45 -2.59 -22.45 0.43
N ARG A 46 -3.84 -21.99 0.26
CA ARG A 46 -4.66 -22.35 -0.90
C ARG A 46 -4.08 -21.82 -2.22
N LEU A 47 -3.46 -20.64 -2.20
CA LEU A 47 -2.79 -20.04 -3.35
C LEU A 47 -1.41 -20.65 -3.61
N ALA A 48 -0.71 -21.11 -2.57
CA ALA A 48 0.58 -21.79 -2.67
C ALA A 48 0.45 -23.28 -3.03
N LYS A 49 -0.77 -23.81 -3.15
CA LYS A 49 -0.99 -25.17 -3.61
C LYS A 49 -0.31 -25.38 -4.97
N ASN A 50 0.46 -26.45 -5.09
CA ASN A 50 1.26 -26.82 -6.28
C ASN A 50 2.47 -25.92 -6.57
N TYR A 51 2.91 -25.07 -5.63
CA TYR A 51 4.13 -24.29 -5.78
C TYR A 51 5.33 -25.19 -6.19
N PRO A 52 6.15 -24.81 -7.19
CA PRO A 52 6.19 -23.49 -7.86
C PRO A 52 5.13 -23.26 -8.95
N ASN A 53 4.43 -24.29 -9.40
CA ASN A 53 3.42 -24.22 -10.48
C ASN A 53 2.02 -23.97 -9.93
N THR A 54 1.84 -22.88 -9.20
CA THR A 54 0.56 -22.56 -8.54
C THR A 54 -0.56 -22.25 -9.52
N ASP A 55 -1.78 -22.59 -9.12
CA ASP A 55 -2.99 -22.41 -9.91
C ASP A 55 -3.52 -20.97 -9.88
N ILE A 56 -4.31 -20.61 -10.88
CA ILE A 56 -5.23 -19.47 -10.81
C ILE A 56 -6.44 -19.93 -10.00
N VAL A 57 -6.79 -19.18 -8.96
CA VAL A 57 -7.92 -19.50 -8.07
C VAL A 57 -8.92 -18.36 -8.11
N SER A 58 -10.17 -18.67 -8.43
CA SER A 58 -11.26 -17.70 -8.40
C SER A 58 -11.61 -17.31 -6.96
N LYS A 59 -12.25 -16.15 -6.80
CA LYS A 59 -12.75 -15.67 -5.49
C LYS A 59 -13.78 -16.62 -4.88
N SER A 60 -14.62 -17.25 -5.70
CA SER A 60 -15.58 -18.28 -5.25
C SER A 60 -14.85 -19.50 -4.71
N GLU A 61 -13.86 -20.04 -5.43
CA GLU A 61 -13.08 -21.18 -4.94
C GLU A 61 -12.32 -20.88 -3.65
N LEU A 62 -11.75 -19.68 -3.51
CA LEU A 62 -11.16 -19.24 -2.25
C LEU A 62 -12.20 -19.18 -1.13
N THR A 63 -13.38 -18.62 -1.40
CA THR A 63 -14.45 -18.49 -0.42
C THR A 63 -14.97 -19.86 0.03
N ASP A 64 -15.18 -20.78 -0.91
CA ASP A 64 -15.64 -22.14 -0.62
C ASP A 64 -14.62 -22.93 0.19
N PHE A 65 -13.32 -22.75 -0.08
CA PHE A 65 -12.26 -23.32 0.73
C PHE A 65 -12.28 -22.77 2.17
N ILE A 66 -12.41 -21.45 2.33
CA ILE A 66 -12.41 -20.81 3.65
C ILE A 66 -13.66 -21.18 4.46
N LYS A 67 -14.81 -21.39 3.82
CA LYS A 67 -16.05 -21.83 4.47
C LYS A 67 -15.92 -23.18 5.18
N GLN A 68 -14.98 -24.03 4.79
CA GLN A 68 -14.68 -25.29 5.48
C GLN A 68 -14.18 -25.07 6.92
N TYR A 69 -13.58 -23.91 7.19
CA TYR A 69 -13.04 -23.53 8.50
C TYR A 69 -13.84 -22.38 9.16
N TYR A 70 -14.49 -21.55 8.35
CA TYR A 70 -15.28 -20.40 8.78
C TYR A 70 -16.61 -20.32 8.02
N PRO A 71 -17.64 -21.08 8.44
CA PRO A 71 -18.90 -21.24 7.70
C PRO A 71 -19.63 -19.92 7.40
N ASP A 72 -19.54 -18.94 8.30
CA ASP A 72 -20.25 -17.66 8.19
C ASP A 72 -19.58 -16.66 7.23
N VAL A 73 -18.47 -17.02 6.58
CA VAL A 73 -17.80 -16.14 5.63
C VAL A 73 -18.63 -16.00 4.36
N VAL A 74 -19.15 -14.79 4.14
CA VAL A 74 -19.88 -14.43 2.91
C VAL A 74 -18.92 -14.24 1.74
N ASP A 75 -17.80 -13.56 1.96
CA ASP A 75 -16.86 -13.17 0.90
C ASP A 75 -15.41 -13.02 1.41
N VAL A 76 -14.44 -13.56 0.67
CA VAL A 76 -13.01 -13.51 1.01
C VAL A 76 -12.33 -12.34 0.28
N GLN A 77 -11.85 -11.35 1.05
CA GLN A 77 -11.05 -10.22 0.56
C GLN A 77 -9.55 -10.34 0.87
N GLN A 78 -9.17 -11.37 1.63
CA GLN A 78 -7.85 -11.57 2.19
C GLN A 78 -6.77 -11.73 1.10
N GLY A 79 -7.09 -12.27 -0.07
CA GLY A 79 -6.16 -12.37 -1.20
C GLY A 79 -5.61 -11.02 -1.64
N ARG A 80 -6.45 -9.96 -1.64
CA ARG A 80 -6.01 -8.59 -1.94
C ARG A 80 -5.14 -7.99 -0.83
N HIS A 81 -5.49 -8.27 0.43
CA HIS A 81 -4.76 -7.76 1.59
C HIS A 81 -3.37 -8.38 1.73
N LEU A 82 -3.27 -9.71 1.54
CA LEU A 82 -2.00 -10.43 1.60
C LEU A 82 -0.98 -9.89 0.59
N SER A 83 -1.44 -9.43 -0.56
CA SER A 83 -0.57 -8.85 -1.58
C SER A 83 -0.06 -7.45 -1.21
N MET A 84 -0.89 -6.42 -1.32
CA MET A 84 -0.41 -5.03 -1.18
C MET A 84 -0.07 -4.64 0.26
N GLN A 85 -0.77 -5.22 1.24
CA GLN A 85 -0.61 -4.81 2.64
C GLN A 85 0.41 -5.66 3.37
N LYS A 86 0.50 -6.96 3.02
CA LYS A 86 1.40 -7.91 3.67
C LYS A 86 2.58 -8.35 2.80
N GLY A 87 2.60 -7.99 1.52
CA GLY A 87 3.78 -8.08 0.65
C GLY A 87 3.94 -9.37 -0.14
N TRP A 88 3.03 -10.34 0.00
CA TRP A 88 3.09 -11.59 -0.76
C TRP A 88 2.88 -11.37 -2.25
N ASN A 89 3.67 -12.00 -3.13
CA ASN A 89 3.60 -11.81 -4.59
C ASN A 89 2.40 -12.50 -5.22
N ILE A 90 1.21 -12.04 -4.84
CA ILE A 90 -0.08 -12.50 -5.32
C ILE A 90 -0.63 -11.46 -6.28
N ILE A 91 -0.99 -11.87 -7.49
CA ILE A 91 -1.65 -11.06 -8.50
C ILE A 91 -3.18 -11.20 -8.42
N SER A 92 -3.90 -10.21 -8.95
CA SER A 92 -5.36 -10.17 -8.97
C SER A 92 -5.90 -9.64 -10.29
N GLY A 93 -6.88 -10.36 -10.85
CA GLY A 93 -7.54 -9.97 -12.11
C GLY A 93 -8.43 -8.73 -12.02
N THR A 94 -8.74 -8.24 -10.82
CA THR A 94 -9.53 -6.99 -10.63
C THR A 94 -8.68 -5.78 -10.27
N ARG A 95 -7.43 -5.98 -9.83
CA ARG A 95 -6.55 -4.88 -9.39
C ARG A 95 -5.90 -4.12 -10.55
N GLY A 96 -5.94 -4.68 -11.76
CA GLY A 96 -5.26 -4.12 -12.92
C GLY A 96 -3.80 -4.57 -13.01
N ASP A 97 -3.49 -5.78 -12.53
CA ASP A 97 -2.16 -6.40 -12.68
C ASP A 97 -1.93 -6.86 -14.13
N SER A 98 -1.90 -5.90 -15.05
CA SER A 98 -1.94 -6.10 -16.51
C SER A 98 -0.82 -6.98 -17.09
N ARG A 99 0.27 -7.18 -16.33
CA ARG A 99 1.39 -8.05 -16.71
C ARG A 99 1.00 -9.53 -16.75
N TYR A 100 -0.03 -9.92 -16.02
CA TYR A 100 -0.46 -11.31 -15.89
C TYR A 100 -1.94 -11.37 -16.22
N ASN A 101 -2.25 -11.74 -17.45
CA ASN A 101 -3.60 -11.79 -17.98
C ASN A 101 -4.41 -12.90 -17.30
N ILE A 102 -4.89 -12.67 -16.08
CA ILE A 102 -5.73 -13.60 -15.32
C ILE A 102 -7.18 -13.11 -15.28
N PRO A 103 -8.17 -14.01 -15.18
CA PRO A 103 -9.58 -13.63 -15.19
C PRO A 103 -9.94 -12.67 -14.05
N SER A 104 -10.85 -11.73 -14.34
CA SER A 104 -11.46 -10.88 -13.32
C SER A 104 -12.03 -11.71 -12.18
N GLY A 105 -11.83 -11.26 -10.95
CA GLY A 105 -12.24 -11.99 -9.74
C GLY A 105 -11.35 -13.18 -9.37
N SER A 106 -10.18 -13.34 -10.00
CA SER A 106 -9.23 -14.41 -9.67
C SER A 106 -7.94 -13.90 -9.06
N TYR A 107 -7.22 -14.80 -8.40
CA TYR A 107 -5.92 -14.57 -7.77
C TYR A 107 -4.94 -15.67 -8.15
N LYS A 108 -3.65 -15.34 -8.14
CA LYS A 108 -2.57 -16.32 -8.31
C LYS A 108 -1.35 -15.88 -7.51
N LEU A 109 -0.73 -16.79 -6.77
CA LEU A 109 0.60 -16.57 -6.21
C LEU A 109 1.62 -16.71 -7.36
N ILE A 110 2.50 -15.74 -7.56
CA ILE A 110 3.52 -15.81 -8.61
C ILE A 110 4.72 -16.59 -8.09
N ASP A 111 5.24 -16.19 -6.93
CA ASP A 111 6.34 -16.86 -6.27
C ASP A 111 6.31 -16.62 -4.74
N LEU A 112 7.21 -17.32 -4.04
CA LEU A 112 7.50 -17.14 -2.61
C LEU A 112 8.89 -16.50 -2.40
N GLU A 113 9.48 -15.91 -3.43
CA GLU A 113 10.88 -15.44 -3.43
C GLU A 113 10.99 -13.91 -3.53
N ASN A 114 10.00 -13.30 -4.18
CA ASN A 114 9.91 -11.86 -4.37
C ASN A 114 8.70 -11.32 -3.62
N PRO A 115 8.75 -10.09 -3.09
CA PRO A 115 7.57 -9.39 -2.65
C PRO A 115 6.73 -8.97 -3.86
N TYR A 116 5.45 -8.70 -3.65
CA TYR A 116 4.62 -8.08 -4.68
C TYR A 116 5.29 -6.79 -5.20
N PRO A 117 5.41 -6.54 -6.52
CA PRO A 117 6.24 -5.44 -7.03
C PRO A 117 5.87 -4.04 -6.53
N ALA A 118 4.59 -3.79 -6.25
CA ALA A 118 4.13 -2.52 -5.68
C ALA A 118 4.00 -2.57 -4.14
N PHE A 119 4.54 -3.61 -3.50
CA PHE A 119 4.65 -3.67 -2.05
C PHE A 119 5.70 -2.67 -1.56
N SER A 120 5.34 -1.96 -0.50
CA SER A 120 6.24 -1.04 0.18
C SER A 120 6.11 -1.27 1.68
N SER A 121 6.96 -2.14 2.22
CA SER A 121 7.07 -2.42 3.67
C SER A 121 7.33 -1.14 4.47
N LYS A 122 8.18 -0.26 3.94
CA LYS A 122 8.44 1.07 4.48
C LYS A 122 7.53 2.11 3.82
N ARG A 123 6.33 2.33 4.35
CA ARG A 123 5.46 3.45 3.92
C ARG A 123 5.98 4.84 4.31
N ARG A 124 7.16 4.96 4.93
CA ARG A 124 7.58 6.18 5.65
C ARG A 124 8.91 6.78 5.21
N GLU A 125 9.87 5.96 4.78
CA GLU A 125 11.16 6.47 4.28
C GLU A 125 11.07 6.66 2.77
N GLY A 126 11.46 7.85 2.32
CA GLY A 126 11.68 8.16 0.92
C GLY A 126 12.80 7.31 0.33
N PHE A 127 12.97 7.39 -0.98
CA PHE A 127 14.09 6.73 -1.63
C PHE A 127 15.41 7.43 -1.27
N SER A 128 16.48 6.65 -1.18
CA SER A 128 17.85 7.13 -0.97
C SER A 128 18.61 7.20 -2.29
N GLY A 129 19.63 8.05 -2.35
CA GLY A 129 20.43 8.29 -3.54
C GLY A 129 20.48 9.77 -3.92
N ASP A 130 21.32 10.08 -4.90
CA ASP A 130 21.35 11.43 -5.46
C ASP A 130 20.01 11.81 -6.11
N TRP A 131 19.85 13.12 -6.35
CA TRP A 131 18.58 13.66 -6.85
C TRP A 131 18.15 13.05 -8.19
N GLU A 132 19.10 12.69 -9.05
CA GLU A 132 18.81 12.14 -10.37
C GLU A 132 18.28 10.70 -10.25
N LYS A 133 18.93 9.87 -9.42
CA LYS A 133 18.45 8.52 -9.09
C LYS A 133 17.06 8.55 -8.46
N ILE A 134 16.80 9.50 -7.57
CA ILE A 134 15.47 9.65 -6.98
C ILE A 134 14.47 9.95 -8.09
N LYS A 135 14.71 10.91 -8.99
CA LYS A 135 13.79 11.18 -10.11
C LYS A 135 13.56 9.97 -11.01
N GLU A 136 14.61 9.20 -11.30
CA GLU A 136 14.53 7.97 -12.10
C GLU A 136 13.54 6.95 -11.49
N LEU A 137 13.57 6.78 -10.16
CA LEU A 137 12.63 5.89 -9.44
C LEU A 137 11.16 6.33 -9.59
N TYR A 138 10.90 7.62 -9.78
CA TYR A 138 9.57 8.15 -10.08
C TYR A 138 9.31 8.27 -11.59
N ASN A 139 10.17 7.72 -12.44
CA ASN A 139 10.10 7.86 -13.89
C ASN A 139 10.01 9.34 -14.34
N TYR A 140 10.77 10.20 -13.66
CA TYR A 140 10.79 11.64 -13.89
C TYR A 140 9.42 12.31 -13.76
N ARG A 141 8.54 11.80 -12.89
CA ARG A 141 7.20 12.36 -12.66
C ARG A 141 7.06 13.02 -11.30
N CYS A 142 6.22 14.03 -11.25
CA CYS A 142 5.71 14.62 -10.02
C CYS A 142 4.92 13.56 -9.25
N ALA A 143 5.33 13.26 -8.02
CA ALA A 143 4.67 12.30 -7.13
C ALA A 143 3.23 12.72 -6.80
N SER A 144 2.89 14.01 -6.85
CA SER A 144 1.55 14.51 -6.50
C SER A 144 0.58 14.55 -7.69
N CYS A 145 1.03 14.89 -8.89
CA CYS A 145 0.14 15.07 -10.05
C CYS A 145 0.45 14.19 -11.26
N GLY A 146 1.58 13.46 -11.26
CA GLY A 146 1.98 12.58 -12.36
C GLY A 146 2.57 13.26 -13.60
N SER A 147 2.63 14.60 -13.64
CA SER A 147 3.24 15.35 -14.76
C SER A 147 4.74 15.06 -14.85
N LYS A 148 5.27 14.90 -16.06
CA LYS A 148 6.65 14.46 -16.31
C LYS A 148 7.59 15.64 -16.58
N GLU A 149 8.79 15.59 -16.02
CA GLU A 149 9.83 16.62 -16.17
C GLU A 149 10.14 16.91 -17.64
N GLY A 150 10.27 18.19 -17.99
CA GLY A 150 10.59 18.62 -19.35
C GLY A 150 9.41 18.57 -20.33
N GLU A 151 8.30 17.93 -19.98
CA GLU A 151 7.07 17.89 -20.78
C GLU A 151 6.09 18.99 -20.35
N GLU A 152 5.03 19.18 -21.13
CA GLU A 152 3.93 20.07 -20.77
C GLU A 152 3.15 19.51 -19.56
N HIS A 153 2.77 20.37 -18.63
CA HIS A 153 2.01 19.98 -17.45
C HIS A 153 0.62 19.46 -17.83
N LEU A 154 0.20 18.32 -17.26
CA LEU A 154 -1.04 17.61 -17.58
C LEU A 154 -2.26 18.55 -17.68
N PHE A 155 -2.49 19.33 -16.62
CA PHE A 155 -3.63 20.24 -16.49
C PHE A 155 -3.36 21.72 -16.81
N ARG A 156 -2.10 22.16 -16.84
CA ARG A 156 -1.73 23.58 -16.99
C ARG A 156 -1.04 23.73 -18.34
N LYS A 157 -1.84 23.85 -19.40
CA LYS A 157 -1.34 23.97 -20.77
C LYS A 157 -0.42 25.19 -20.92
N GLY A 158 0.62 25.08 -21.73
CA GLY A 158 1.69 26.06 -21.92
C GLY A 158 2.76 26.07 -20.81
N VAL A 159 2.62 25.26 -19.76
CA VAL A 159 3.59 25.23 -18.65
C VAL A 159 4.49 24.00 -18.78
N LYS A 160 5.79 24.21 -18.98
CA LYS A 160 6.80 23.14 -18.92
C LYS A 160 7.04 22.71 -17.47
N VAL A 161 7.07 21.41 -17.22
CA VAL A 161 7.27 20.84 -15.87
C VAL A 161 8.74 20.90 -15.49
N SER A 162 9.01 21.37 -14.28
CA SER A 162 10.32 21.27 -13.62
C SER A 162 10.11 20.60 -12.27
N LEU A 163 10.86 19.52 -12.00
CA LEU A 163 10.78 18.84 -10.71
C LEU A 163 11.69 19.51 -9.69
N GLN A 164 11.18 19.60 -8.48
CA GLN A 164 11.85 20.15 -7.31
C GLN A 164 11.82 19.11 -6.19
N LYS A 165 12.77 19.22 -5.26
CA LYS A 165 12.74 18.47 -4.00
C LYS A 165 11.58 18.98 -3.15
N GLY A 166 10.54 18.17 -3.00
CA GLY A 166 9.43 18.41 -2.07
C GLY A 166 9.62 17.59 -0.79
N HIS A 167 9.25 18.12 0.37
CA HIS A 167 9.30 17.38 1.63
C HIS A 167 8.26 16.26 1.64
N MET A 168 8.65 15.09 2.15
CA MET A 168 7.70 14.09 2.62
C MET A 168 7.12 14.50 3.97
N ASN A 169 7.98 14.85 4.92
CA ASN A 169 7.60 15.43 6.20
C ASN A 169 8.28 16.81 6.35
N PRO A 170 7.50 17.91 6.38
CA PRO A 170 8.05 19.26 6.54
C PRO A 170 8.79 19.51 7.87
N ALA A 171 8.61 18.65 8.88
CA ALA A 171 9.32 18.74 10.15
C ALA A 171 10.74 18.13 10.11
N LEU A 172 11.13 17.49 9.00
CA LEU A 172 12.44 16.86 8.80
C LEU A 172 13.23 17.59 7.71
N PRO A 173 14.58 17.50 7.69
CA PRO A 173 15.41 18.16 6.67
C PRO A 173 15.06 17.74 5.23
N LEU A 174 15.32 18.64 4.27
CA LEU A 174 15.11 18.40 2.83
C LEU A 174 16.24 17.57 2.21
N GLU A 175 16.37 16.33 2.65
CA GLU A 175 17.45 15.42 2.26
C GLU A 175 16.93 14.05 1.81
N GLU A 176 17.84 13.19 1.34
CA GLU A 176 17.48 11.83 0.92
C GLU A 176 16.73 11.08 2.03
N GLY A 177 15.79 10.21 1.64
CA GLY A 177 14.90 9.58 2.61
C GLY A 177 13.74 10.46 3.12
N ASN A 178 13.75 11.78 2.90
CA ASN A 178 12.63 12.69 3.21
C ASN A 178 12.17 13.55 2.02
N ILE A 179 12.61 13.23 0.80
CA ILE A 179 12.22 13.97 -0.41
C ILE A 179 11.41 13.12 -1.39
N ILE A 180 10.43 13.77 -2.01
CA ILE A 180 9.74 13.29 -3.20
C ILE A 180 9.84 14.33 -4.33
N PRO A 181 9.86 13.91 -5.61
CA PRO A 181 9.78 14.86 -6.71
C PRO A 181 8.40 15.48 -6.81
N GLN A 182 8.33 16.81 -6.74
CA GLN A 182 7.12 17.57 -6.98
C GLN A 182 7.36 18.63 -8.04
N CYS A 183 6.41 18.83 -8.95
CA CYS A 183 6.51 19.92 -9.92
C CYS A 183 6.32 21.28 -9.23
N GLN A 184 6.77 22.34 -9.90
CA GLN A 184 6.63 23.72 -9.43
C GLN A 184 5.19 24.13 -9.12
N ILE A 185 4.19 23.49 -9.75
CA ILE A 185 2.76 23.76 -9.55
C ILE A 185 2.22 23.09 -8.29
N CYS A 186 2.72 21.89 -7.93
CA CYS A 186 2.28 21.16 -6.73
C CYS A 186 3.11 21.52 -5.50
N ASN A 187 4.43 21.64 -5.63
CA ASN A 187 5.32 21.90 -4.50
C ASN A 187 5.02 23.27 -3.84
N ARG A 188 4.75 24.30 -4.64
CA ARG A 188 4.50 25.65 -4.12
C ARG A 188 3.27 25.73 -3.20
N PRO A 189 2.08 25.25 -3.58
CA PRO A 189 0.92 25.28 -2.69
C PRO A 189 1.02 24.29 -1.53
N ASP A 190 1.68 23.16 -1.69
CA ASP A 190 1.64 22.07 -0.70
C ASP A 190 2.77 22.10 0.34
N ARG A 191 3.90 22.75 0.01
CA ARG A 191 5.22 22.69 0.68
C ARG A 191 5.25 22.26 2.16
N ASN A 192 4.48 22.94 3.00
CA ASN A 192 4.51 22.76 4.46
C ASN A 192 3.19 22.25 5.05
N LYS A 193 2.19 21.90 4.24
CA LYS A 193 0.83 21.60 4.70
C LYS A 193 0.60 20.13 5.01
N TRP A 194 1.24 19.25 4.25
CA TRP A 194 0.92 17.83 4.22
C TRP A 194 2.13 16.98 4.57
N ILE A 195 1.86 15.80 5.12
CA ILE A 195 2.81 14.70 5.24
C ILE A 195 2.50 13.70 4.13
N TYR A 196 3.48 13.34 3.33
CA TYR A 196 3.37 12.38 2.24
C TYR A 196 4.03 11.05 2.59
N ASP A 197 3.48 9.96 2.08
CA ASP A 197 4.26 8.74 1.90
C ASP A 197 5.18 8.87 0.67
N LYS A 198 6.08 7.90 0.49
CA LYS A 198 7.02 7.91 -0.64
C LYS A 198 6.35 7.81 -2.01
N THR A 199 5.05 7.52 -2.11
CA THR A 199 4.33 7.51 -3.39
C THR A 199 3.68 8.85 -3.71
N GLY A 200 3.83 9.85 -2.82
CA GLY A 200 3.20 11.16 -2.97
C GLY A 200 1.76 11.23 -2.46
N ARG A 201 1.30 10.23 -1.70
CA ARG A 201 -0.03 10.24 -1.07
C ARG A 201 0.01 10.99 0.25
N VAL A 202 -0.95 11.90 0.45
CA VAL A 202 -1.15 12.58 1.75
C VAL A 202 -1.60 11.56 2.79
N ILE A 203 -0.84 11.46 3.88
CA ILE A 203 -1.11 10.57 5.02
C ILE A 203 -1.33 11.33 6.34
N GLY A 204 -1.09 12.65 6.35
CA GLY A 204 -1.30 13.47 7.52
C GLY A 204 -1.23 14.97 7.22
N VAL A 205 -1.69 15.76 8.19
CA VAL A 205 -1.47 17.21 8.24
C VAL A 205 -0.10 17.45 8.88
N ALA A 206 0.71 18.31 8.29
CA ALA A 206 2.01 18.65 8.84
C ALA A 206 1.86 19.49 10.12
N ASN A 207 2.74 19.25 11.11
CA ASN A 207 2.78 20.05 12.33
C ASN A 207 3.52 21.37 12.07
N THR A 208 2.92 22.23 11.26
CA THR A 208 3.41 23.56 10.90
C THR A 208 2.25 24.55 10.96
N GLU A 209 2.55 25.84 10.95
CA GLU A 209 1.51 26.88 10.89
C GLU A 209 0.62 26.74 9.63
N ASP A 210 1.23 26.44 8.48
CA ASP A 210 0.51 26.21 7.23
C ASP A 210 -0.38 24.95 7.28
N GLY A 211 0.10 23.89 7.92
CA GLY A 211 -0.68 22.67 8.16
C GLY A 211 -1.85 22.92 9.11
N PHE A 212 -1.66 23.71 10.16
CA PHE A 212 -2.77 24.08 11.04
C PHE A 212 -3.79 24.97 10.33
N ARG A 213 -3.32 25.94 9.54
CA ARG A 213 -4.18 26.88 8.79
C ARG A 213 -5.14 26.19 7.82
N ILE A 214 -4.74 25.09 7.19
CA ILE A 214 -5.66 24.34 6.32
C ILE A 214 -6.76 23.63 7.10
N VAL A 215 -6.46 23.11 8.30
CA VAL A 215 -7.46 22.48 9.18
C VAL A 215 -8.43 23.52 9.69
N GLU A 216 -7.92 24.66 10.14
CA GLU A 216 -8.74 25.78 10.59
C GLU A 216 -9.69 26.25 9.46
N LYS A 217 -9.16 26.44 8.24
CA LYS A 217 -9.97 26.83 7.09
C LYS A 217 -11.05 25.80 6.76
N PHE A 218 -10.75 24.50 6.90
CA PHE A 218 -11.71 23.42 6.65
C PHE A 218 -12.85 23.44 7.69
N ILE A 219 -12.53 23.62 8.97
CA ILE A 219 -13.52 23.72 10.06
C ILE A 219 -14.40 24.96 9.86
N LYS A 220 -13.81 26.12 9.54
CA LYS A 220 -14.55 27.37 9.29
C LYS A 220 -15.51 27.28 8.09
N ASN A 221 -15.22 26.42 7.12
CA ASN A 221 -16.06 26.23 5.93
C ASN A 221 -17.02 25.04 6.05
N SER A 222 -17.04 24.35 7.19
CA SER A 222 -17.92 23.21 7.45
C SER A 222 -19.22 23.65 8.13
N SER A 223 -20.28 22.85 8.01
CA SER A 223 -21.54 23.11 8.72
C SER A 223 -21.41 22.91 10.23
N ASP A 224 -22.28 23.56 11.00
CA ASP A 224 -22.33 23.41 12.46
C ASP A 224 -22.48 21.94 12.87
N GLU A 225 -23.36 21.18 12.21
CA GLU A 225 -23.53 19.74 12.46
C GLU A 225 -22.22 18.95 12.23
N THR A 226 -21.47 19.30 11.19
CA THR A 226 -20.17 18.67 10.90
C THR A 226 -19.16 19.01 11.99
N ASN A 227 -19.11 20.29 12.39
CA ASN A 227 -18.20 20.77 13.43
C ASN A 227 -18.50 20.12 14.80
N GLU A 228 -19.77 19.94 15.15
CA GLU A 228 -20.15 19.20 16.36
C GLU A 228 -19.70 17.74 16.33
N LYS A 229 -19.87 17.05 15.18
CA LYS A 229 -19.39 15.67 15.00
C LYS A 229 -17.88 15.57 15.12
N LEU A 230 -17.14 16.51 14.52
CA LEU A 230 -15.68 16.59 14.61
C LEU A 230 -15.22 16.83 16.06
N PHE A 231 -15.87 17.74 16.78
CA PHE A 231 -15.56 18.01 18.18
C PHE A 231 -15.77 16.79 19.07
N LYS A 232 -16.92 16.10 18.94
CA LYS A 232 -17.21 14.85 19.66
C LYS A 232 -16.18 13.76 19.34
N LEU A 233 -15.77 13.64 18.07
CA LEU A 233 -14.75 12.69 17.63
C LEU A 233 -13.39 12.99 18.27
N LEU A 234 -12.96 14.26 18.27
CA LEU A 234 -11.69 14.68 18.87
C LEU A 234 -11.65 14.37 20.37
N ILE A 235 -12.71 14.69 21.12
CA ILE A 235 -12.83 14.32 22.54
C ILE A 235 -12.67 12.80 22.73
N LYS A 236 -13.33 11.99 21.90
CA LYS A 236 -13.27 10.53 22.00
C LYS A 236 -11.86 9.99 21.72
N ILE A 237 -11.12 10.62 20.82
CA ILE A 237 -9.74 10.22 20.48
C ILE A 237 -8.78 10.62 21.61
N LEU A 238 -8.92 11.82 22.18
CA LEU A 238 -8.01 12.36 23.20
C LEU A 238 -8.25 11.81 24.62
N LYS A 239 -9.42 11.23 24.90
CA LYS A 239 -9.74 10.57 26.19
C LYS A 239 -9.32 9.09 26.24
N LYS A 240 -8.63 8.59 25.23
CA LYS A 240 -7.96 7.28 25.23
C LYS A 240 -6.50 7.45 25.64
#